data_AF-A0A7X5DHL9-F1
#
_entry.id   AF-A0A7X5DHL9-F1
#
_cell.length_a   1.000
_cell.length_b   1.000
_cell.length_c   1.000
_cell.angle_alpha   90.00
_cell.angle_beta   90.00
_cell.angle_gamma   90.00
#
_symmetry.space_group_name_H-M   'P 1'
#
loop_
_entity.id
_entity.type
_entity.pdbx_description
1 polymer ?
#
loop_
_entity_poly.entity_id
_entity_poly.type
_entity_poly.pdbx_seq_one_letter_code
_entity_poly.pdbx_strand_id
1 'polypeptide(L)'
;YRVYRAKVTLTATGGCTQFYGWNSTSPTTNNVCDNTADVEMALLRHGGKIANAEFGSYDMMGAFPRSFAASEGSMVGADSVHSGDLMDSEGTYLKDYPEIAEKEYLATQSGVMQAVDVVVRAGKGSESGGVYLDCKEESLATMRWMYQRNAQLLKEKFGYDFTAQPTEVV
;
A
#
# COMPACT_ATOMS: atom_id res chain seq x y z
N TYR A 1 17.23 -17.59 -30.29
CA TYR A 1 17.46 -16.30 -29.58
C TYR A 1 17.10 -15.16 -30.54
N ARG A 2 16.41 -14.12 -30.08
CA ARG A 2 16.11 -12.92 -30.87
C ARG A 2 17.09 -11.82 -30.46
N VAL A 3 17.73 -11.16 -31.43
CA VAL A 3 18.66 -10.05 -31.20
C VAL A 3 18.02 -8.77 -31.76
N TYR A 4 17.79 -7.78 -30.91
CA TYR A 4 17.31 -6.47 -31.31
C TYR A 4 18.51 -5.50 -31.36
N ARG A 5 18.84 -5.00 -32.55
CA ARG A 5 19.93 -4.02 -32.74
C ARG A 5 19.32 -2.65 -33.03
N ALA A 6 19.76 -1.64 -32.29
CA ALA A 6 19.36 -0.25 -32.49
C ALA A 6 20.54 0.68 -32.17
N LYS A 7 20.51 1.90 -32.72
CA LYS A 7 21.50 2.94 -32.38
C LYS A 7 21.37 3.40 -30.92
N VAL A 8 20.14 3.38 -30.39
CA VAL A 8 19.79 3.74 -29.02
C VAL A 8 18.71 2.78 -28.55
N THR A 9 18.79 2.34 -27.30
CA THR A 9 17.75 1.57 -26.59
C THR A 9 17.34 2.36 -25.36
N LEU A 10 16.03 2.53 -25.15
CA LEU A 10 15.46 3.20 -23.99
C LEU A 10 14.64 2.17 -23.21
N THR A 11 14.74 2.23 -21.88
CA THR A 11 14.02 1.32 -20.98
C THR A 11 13.05 2.12 -20.12
N ALA A 12 11.84 1.60 -19.98
CA ALA A 12 10.77 2.19 -19.16
C ALA A 12 9.93 1.07 -18.54
N THR A 13 10.59 0.14 -17.83
CA THR A 13 10.03 -1.12 -17.34
C THR A 13 9.33 -1.02 -15.98
N GLY A 14 9.22 0.18 -15.42
CA GLY A 14 8.55 0.43 -14.14
C GLY A 14 9.45 0.18 -12.94
N GLY A 15 8.83 -0.04 -11.77
CA GLY A 15 9.51 -0.28 -10.50
C GLY A 15 9.90 -1.75 -10.24
N CYS A 16 10.26 -2.02 -8.99
CA CYS A 16 10.92 -3.24 -8.52
C CYS A 16 10.25 -3.89 -7.31
N THR A 17 8.96 -3.62 -7.12
CA THR A 17 8.29 -3.86 -5.83
C THR A 17 8.09 -5.33 -5.47
N GLN A 18 8.30 -6.26 -6.41
CA GLN A 18 8.34 -7.68 -6.08
C GLN A 18 9.45 -8.07 -5.10
N PHE A 19 10.48 -7.23 -4.91
CA PHE A 19 11.49 -7.46 -3.87
C PHE A 19 10.90 -7.52 -2.46
N TYR A 20 9.75 -6.90 -2.21
CA TYR A 20 9.13 -6.82 -0.88
C TYR A 20 8.23 -8.03 -0.55
N GLY A 21 8.15 -9.03 -1.43
CA GLY A 21 7.55 -10.33 -1.13
C GLY A 21 6.08 -10.48 -1.55
N TRP A 22 5.49 -11.57 -1.06
CA TRP A 22 4.14 -12.03 -1.42
C TRP A 22 3.37 -12.38 -0.14
N ASN A 23 2.21 -11.75 0.08
CA ASN A 23 1.29 -12.13 1.18
C ASN A 23 0.32 -13.26 0.75
N SER A 24 0.16 -13.51 -0.55
CA SER A 24 -0.76 -14.53 -1.09
C SER A 24 -0.34 -15.03 -2.49
N THR A 25 -1.30 -15.40 -3.35
CA THR A 25 -1.12 -15.50 -4.81
C THR A 25 -0.91 -14.14 -5.50
N SER A 26 -0.87 -13.03 -4.76
CA SER A 26 -0.44 -11.72 -5.25
C SER A 26 0.74 -11.17 -4.44
N PRO A 27 1.62 -10.38 -5.06
CA PRO A 27 2.67 -9.66 -4.34
C PRO A 27 2.04 -8.61 -3.40
N THR A 28 2.74 -8.27 -2.31
CA THR A 28 2.30 -7.20 -1.40
C THR A 28 2.78 -5.85 -1.93
N THR A 29 2.11 -5.34 -2.95
CA THR A 29 2.51 -4.09 -3.58
C THR A 29 1.35 -3.42 -4.30
N ASN A 30 1.41 -2.09 -4.38
CA ASN A 30 0.57 -1.27 -5.25
C ASN A 30 0.84 -1.45 -6.75
N ASN A 31 1.93 -2.13 -7.13
CA ASN A 31 2.32 -2.34 -8.51
C ASN A 31 1.86 -3.72 -9.04
N VAL A 32 2.10 -3.96 -10.33
CA VAL A 32 1.73 -5.22 -10.97
C VAL A 32 2.79 -6.31 -10.74
N CYS A 33 2.40 -7.57 -10.92
CA CYS A 33 3.32 -8.71 -10.79
C CYS A 33 4.51 -8.68 -11.77
N ASP A 34 4.49 -7.81 -12.77
CA ASP A 34 5.58 -7.69 -13.75
C ASP A 34 6.69 -6.74 -13.29
N ASN A 35 6.55 -6.08 -12.13
CA ASN A 35 7.56 -5.15 -11.58
C ASN A 35 8.69 -5.89 -10.82
N THR A 36 9.50 -6.62 -11.60
CA THR A 36 10.56 -7.55 -11.13
C THR A 36 11.98 -6.98 -11.17
N ALA A 37 12.16 -5.75 -11.67
CA ALA A 37 13.48 -5.13 -11.89
C ALA A 37 14.43 -5.89 -12.85
N ASP A 38 13.90 -6.68 -13.80
CA ASP A 38 14.72 -7.47 -14.73
C ASP A 38 15.71 -6.61 -15.54
N VAL A 39 15.30 -5.41 -15.95
CA VAL A 39 16.12 -4.50 -16.75
C VAL A 39 17.19 -3.81 -15.92
N GLU A 40 16.86 -3.37 -14.71
CA GLU A 40 17.79 -2.80 -13.75
C GLU A 40 18.89 -3.82 -13.42
N MET A 41 18.50 -5.08 -13.20
CA MET A 41 19.45 -6.17 -12.95
C MET A 41 20.30 -6.49 -14.18
N ALA A 42 19.74 -6.43 -15.39
CA ALA A 42 20.53 -6.56 -16.62
C ALA A 42 21.55 -5.41 -16.75
N LEU A 43 21.12 -4.17 -16.51
CA LEU A 43 21.97 -2.99 -16.53
C LEU A 43 23.12 -3.12 -15.53
N LEU A 44 22.83 -3.51 -14.28
CA LEU A 44 23.82 -3.74 -13.23
C LEU A 44 24.85 -4.81 -13.63
N ARG A 45 24.39 -5.93 -14.19
CA ARG A 45 25.26 -7.03 -14.67
C ARG A 45 26.18 -6.59 -15.83
N HIS A 46 25.82 -5.54 -16.55
CA HIS A 46 26.63 -4.95 -17.62
C HIS A 46 27.43 -3.71 -17.17
N GLY A 47 27.61 -3.51 -15.85
CA GLY A 47 28.43 -2.43 -15.30
C GLY A 47 27.73 -1.07 -15.24
N GLY A 48 26.43 -1.02 -15.47
CA GLY A 48 25.63 0.16 -15.20
C GLY A 48 25.44 0.40 -13.71
N LYS A 49 24.99 1.59 -13.35
CA LYS A 49 24.74 2.01 -11.96
C LYS A 49 23.24 2.09 -11.70
N ILE A 50 22.82 1.58 -10.55
CA ILE A 50 21.51 1.82 -9.96
C ILE A 50 21.72 2.78 -8.80
N ALA A 51 20.92 3.83 -8.72
CA ALA A 51 21.00 4.83 -7.65
C ALA A 51 19.74 4.77 -6.79
N ASN A 52 19.88 5.08 -5.50
CA ASN A 52 18.78 5.23 -4.55
C ASN A 52 17.87 3.97 -4.43
N ALA A 53 18.43 2.78 -4.66
CA ALA A 53 17.68 1.52 -4.61
C ALA A 53 17.21 1.15 -3.19
N GLU A 54 17.80 1.77 -2.17
CA GLU A 54 17.42 1.67 -0.76
C GLU A 54 16.15 2.46 -0.40
N PHE A 55 15.74 3.42 -1.24
CA PHE A 55 14.57 4.24 -0.98
C PHE A 55 13.32 3.59 -1.56
N GLY A 56 12.48 3.05 -0.69
CA GLY A 56 11.13 2.57 -1.00
C GLY A 56 10.07 3.53 -0.45
N SER A 57 9.01 3.74 -1.22
CA SER A 57 7.77 4.34 -0.73
C SER A 57 6.80 3.23 -0.38
N TYR A 58 6.19 3.36 0.80
CA TYR A 58 5.20 2.42 1.32
C TYR A 58 3.87 3.13 1.47
N ASP A 59 2.79 2.40 1.23
CA ASP A 59 1.43 2.91 1.34
C ASP A 59 0.59 1.93 2.15
N MET A 60 -0.45 2.42 2.81
CA MET A 60 -1.36 1.60 3.61
C MET A 60 -2.51 1.14 2.73
N MET A 61 -2.53 -0.13 2.35
CA MET A 61 -3.48 -0.62 1.36
C MET A 61 -4.23 -1.86 1.84
N GLY A 62 -5.47 -2.01 1.37
CA GLY A 62 -6.36 -3.08 1.79
C GLY A 62 -5.75 -4.48 1.60
N ALA A 63 -5.80 -5.29 2.65
CA ALA A 63 -5.22 -6.64 2.68
C ALA A 63 -6.17 -7.72 2.12
N PHE A 64 -7.46 -7.41 1.98
CA PHE A 64 -8.50 -8.33 1.50
C PHE A 64 -9.39 -7.67 0.44
N PRO A 65 -9.75 -8.36 -0.67
CA PRO A 65 -9.46 -9.75 -0.98
C PRO A 65 -7.99 -10.03 -1.32
N ARG A 66 -7.48 -11.17 -0.82
CA ARG A 66 -6.04 -11.49 -0.91
C ARG A 66 -5.49 -11.52 -2.33
N SER A 67 -6.31 -11.78 -3.36
CA SER A 67 -5.87 -11.94 -4.76
C SER A 67 -5.39 -10.65 -5.44
N PHE A 68 -5.65 -9.48 -4.86
CA PHE A 68 -5.17 -8.18 -5.33
C PHE A 68 -4.94 -7.25 -4.13
N ALA A 69 -4.49 -7.84 -3.02
CA ALA A 69 -4.09 -7.13 -1.83
C ALA A 69 -3.05 -6.07 -2.18
N ALA A 70 -3.08 -4.96 -1.46
CA ALA A 70 -2.22 -3.81 -1.68
C ALA A 70 -2.36 -3.07 -3.02
N SER A 71 -3.28 -3.45 -3.91
CA SER A 71 -3.42 -2.84 -5.24
C SER A 71 -3.97 -1.41 -5.20
N GLU A 72 -3.14 -0.41 -5.51
CA GLU A 72 -3.58 0.99 -5.57
C GLU A 72 -4.66 1.20 -6.64
N GLY A 73 -5.69 1.96 -6.30
CA GLY A 73 -6.83 2.28 -7.19
C GLY A 73 -7.81 1.13 -7.46
N SER A 74 -7.46 -0.12 -7.16
CA SER A 74 -8.36 -1.30 -7.25
C SER A 74 -8.81 -1.81 -5.87
N MET A 75 -8.02 -1.55 -4.84
CA MET A 75 -8.40 -1.70 -3.43
C MET A 75 -8.76 -0.35 -2.81
N VAL A 76 -9.04 -0.35 -1.51
CA VAL A 76 -9.12 0.83 -0.64
C VAL A 76 -7.77 1.00 0.07
N GLY A 77 -7.41 2.23 0.43
CA GLY A 77 -6.16 2.51 1.13
C GLY A 77 -6.23 3.84 1.88
N ALA A 78 -5.37 3.98 2.88
CA ALA A 78 -5.25 5.20 3.67
C ALA A 78 -4.17 6.08 3.06
N ASP A 79 -4.56 6.91 2.09
CA ASP A 79 -3.65 7.91 1.55
C ASP A 79 -3.36 9.01 2.59
N SER A 80 -2.48 9.96 2.25
CA SER A 80 -2.12 11.08 3.12
C SER A 80 -3.29 11.98 3.55
N VAL A 81 -4.46 11.85 2.92
CA VAL A 81 -5.66 12.65 3.23
C VAL A 81 -6.58 11.90 4.21
N HIS A 82 -6.48 10.57 4.28
CA HIS A 82 -7.35 9.71 5.11
C HIS A 82 -6.59 9.00 6.24
N SER A 83 -5.35 9.41 6.50
CA SER A 83 -4.54 8.90 7.61
C SER A 83 -5.19 9.13 8.98
N GLY A 84 -6.08 10.11 9.10
CA GLY A 84 -6.86 10.40 10.32
C GLY A 84 -7.97 9.39 10.63
N ASP A 85 -8.29 8.50 9.70
CA ASP A 85 -9.31 7.43 9.86
C ASP A 85 -8.68 6.06 10.15
N LEU A 86 -7.37 6.01 10.34
CA LEU A 86 -6.66 4.81 10.78
C LEU A 86 -6.94 4.53 12.26
N MET A 87 -7.20 3.26 12.57
CA MET A 87 -7.52 2.75 13.89
C MET A 87 -6.65 1.53 14.25
N ASP A 88 -6.38 1.37 15.53
CA ASP A 88 -5.80 0.14 16.07
C ASP A 88 -6.81 -1.03 16.06
N SER A 89 -6.38 -2.20 16.54
CA SER A 89 -7.22 -3.40 16.64
C SER A 89 -8.41 -3.28 17.60
N GLU A 90 -8.40 -2.29 18.49
CA GLU A 90 -9.45 -2.03 19.48
C GLU A 90 -10.45 -0.95 19.00
N GLY A 91 -10.19 -0.32 17.86
CA GLY A 91 -11.00 0.76 17.28
C GLY A 91 -10.61 2.16 17.76
N THR A 92 -9.46 2.33 18.41
CA THR A 92 -8.94 3.66 18.78
C THR A 92 -8.26 4.31 17.59
N TYR A 93 -8.60 5.54 17.24
CA TYR A 93 -7.95 6.24 16.13
C TYR A 93 -6.48 6.57 16.45
N LEU A 94 -5.60 6.39 15.47
CA LEU A 94 -4.16 6.67 15.62
C LEU A 94 -3.89 8.14 15.98
N LYS A 95 -4.74 9.08 15.51
CA LYS A 95 -4.63 10.50 15.84
C LYS A 95 -4.87 10.82 17.33
N ASP A 96 -5.51 9.90 18.06
CA ASP A 96 -5.82 10.07 19.48
C ASP A 96 -4.68 9.57 20.39
N TYR A 97 -3.65 8.94 19.82
CA TYR A 97 -2.45 8.55 20.54
C TYR A 97 -1.55 9.78 20.76
N PRO A 98 -1.22 10.13 22.02
CA PRO A 98 -0.41 11.31 22.32
C PRO A 98 0.94 11.32 21.57
N GLU A 99 1.63 10.18 21.53
CA GLU A 99 2.95 10.06 20.89
C GLU A 99 2.92 10.18 19.36
N ILE A 100 1.77 9.91 18.74
CA ILE A 100 1.53 10.06 17.30
C ILE A 100 1.14 11.52 17.00
N ALA A 101 0.23 12.08 17.80
CA ALA A 101 -0.26 13.45 17.67
C ALA A 101 0.84 14.49 17.91
N GLU A 102 1.62 14.36 18.97
CA GLU A 102 2.70 15.29 19.34
C GLU A 102 3.79 15.40 18.26
N LYS A 103 3.99 14.33 17.49
CA LYS A 103 4.99 14.27 16.41
C LYS A 103 4.41 14.54 15.03
N GLU A 104 3.10 14.83 14.96
CA GLU A 104 2.37 15.06 13.71
C GLU A 104 2.60 13.96 12.66
N TYR A 105 2.73 12.70 13.10
CA TYR A 105 3.11 11.60 12.23
C TYR A 105 2.14 11.43 11.03
N LEU A 106 0.86 11.72 11.21
CA LEU A 106 -0.14 11.55 10.17
C LEU A 106 -0.09 12.61 9.04
N ALA A 107 0.79 13.61 9.15
CA ALA A 107 0.93 14.67 8.15
C ALA A 107 1.76 14.26 6.90
N THR A 108 2.51 13.16 6.98
CA THR A 108 3.36 12.67 5.86
C THR A 108 3.22 11.17 5.68
N GLN A 109 3.39 10.66 4.46
CA GLN A 109 3.32 9.22 4.19
C GLN A 109 4.33 8.43 5.05
N SER A 110 5.57 8.90 5.17
CA SER A 110 6.59 8.27 6.03
C SER A 110 6.19 8.31 7.50
N GLY A 111 5.56 9.39 7.96
CA GLY A 111 5.10 9.50 9.33
C GLY A 111 3.93 8.56 9.62
N VAL A 112 3.03 8.33 8.66
CA VAL A 112 1.96 7.31 8.79
C VAL A 112 2.57 5.93 9.02
N MET A 113 3.61 5.54 8.28
CA MET A 113 4.32 4.27 8.52
C MET A 113 4.91 4.19 9.94
N GLN A 114 5.45 5.30 10.46
CA GLN A 114 5.99 5.37 11.82
C GLN A 114 4.88 5.28 12.88
N ALA A 115 3.72 5.90 12.64
CA ALA A 115 2.55 5.79 13.50
C ALA A 115 2.04 4.33 13.58
N VAL A 116 2.03 3.62 12.45
CA VAL A 116 1.67 2.20 12.40
C VAL A 116 2.69 1.35 13.17
N ASP A 117 4.00 1.57 12.99
CA ASP A 117 5.05 0.85 13.74
C ASP A 117 4.88 1.01 15.27
N VAL A 118 4.53 2.21 15.74
CA VAL A 118 4.23 2.47 17.15
C VAL A 118 3.10 1.58 17.67
N VAL A 119 1.96 1.56 16.96
CA VAL A 119 0.78 0.78 17.36
C VAL A 119 1.05 -0.73 17.30
N VAL A 120 1.70 -1.20 16.23
CA VAL A 120 2.02 -2.61 16.03
C VAL A 120 2.98 -3.11 17.11
N ARG A 121 4.03 -2.35 17.45
CA ARG A 121 4.97 -2.71 18.52
C ARG A 121 4.35 -2.72 19.90
N ALA A 122 3.30 -1.91 20.13
CA ALA A 122 2.51 -1.94 21.34
C ALA A 122 1.58 -3.16 21.43
N GLY A 123 1.55 -4.02 20.40
CA GLY A 123 0.70 -5.22 20.35
C GLY A 123 -0.75 -4.92 19.97
N LYS A 124 -1.02 -3.76 19.38
CA LYS A 124 -2.36 -3.28 19.00
C LYS A 124 -2.59 -3.23 17.48
N GLY A 125 -1.70 -3.86 16.72
CA GLY A 125 -1.82 -4.00 15.28
C GLY A 125 -2.92 -4.99 14.88
N SER A 126 -3.27 -4.98 13.60
CA SER A 126 -4.13 -5.98 12.99
C SER A 126 -3.46 -7.36 12.89
N GLU A 127 -4.22 -8.40 12.54
CA GLU A 127 -3.71 -9.78 12.46
C GLU A 127 -2.60 -9.94 11.41
N SER A 128 -2.64 -9.17 10.33
CA SER A 128 -1.63 -9.17 9.26
C SER A 128 -0.47 -8.21 9.53
N GLY A 129 -0.38 -7.61 10.72
CA GLY A 129 0.71 -6.72 11.11
C GLY A 129 0.57 -5.27 10.65
N GLY A 130 -0.65 -4.84 10.30
CA GLY A 130 -0.99 -3.47 9.95
C GLY A 130 -1.95 -2.83 10.95
N VAL A 131 -2.91 -2.08 10.44
CA VAL A 131 -3.96 -1.37 11.21
C VAL A 131 -5.29 -1.44 10.46
N TYR A 132 -6.35 -0.87 11.02
CA TYR A 132 -7.65 -0.79 10.37
C TYR A 132 -7.91 0.62 9.83
N LEU A 133 -8.68 0.71 8.75
CA LEU A 133 -9.14 1.95 8.17
C LEU A 133 -10.66 2.04 8.30
N ASP A 134 -11.17 3.12 8.90
CA ASP A 134 -12.61 3.40 8.91
C ASP A 134 -13.06 3.81 7.51
N CYS A 135 -14.04 3.07 6.99
CA CYS A 135 -14.58 3.25 5.65
C CYS A 135 -16.12 3.35 5.66
N LYS A 136 -16.72 3.69 6.80
CA LYS A 136 -18.15 4.01 6.87
C LYS A 136 -18.48 5.12 5.88
N GLU A 137 -19.75 5.24 5.50
CA GLU A 137 -20.23 6.16 4.46
C GLU A 137 -19.70 7.59 4.62
N GLU A 138 -19.63 8.10 5.84
CA GLU A 138 -19.08 9.44 6.16
C GLU A 138 -17.59 9.57 5.82
N SER A 139 -16.77 8.60 6.24
CA SER A 139 -15.33 8.56 5.92
C SER A 139 -15.10 8.25 4.43
N LEU A 140 -15.87 7.34 3.84
CA LEU A 140 -15.75 7.02 2.42
C LEU A 140 -16.05 8.24 1.53
N ALA A 141 -17.02 9.07 1.90
CA ALA A 141 -17.39 10.26 1.13
C ALA A 141 -16.24 11.28 1.01
N THR A 142 -15.28 11.29 1.94
CA THR A 142 -14.09 12.15 1.88
C THR A 142 -12.96 11.51 1.06
N MET A 143 -12.95 10.19 0.93
CA MET A 143 -11.95 9.41 0.18
C MET A 143 -11.87 9.80 -1.30
N ARG A 144 -10.71 9.56 -1.93
CA ARG A 144 -10.57 9.75 -3.38
C ARG A 144 -11.63 8.94 -4.12
N TRP A 145 -12.13 9.50 -5.23
CA TRP A 145 -13.14 8.86 -6.08
C TRP A 145 -12.77 7.41 -6.45
N MET A 146 -11.48 7.11 -6.66
CA MET A 146 -11.02 5.77 -6.99
C MET A 146 -11.28 4.74 -5.88
N TYR A 147 -11.34 5.15 -4.62
CA TYR A 147 -11.72 4.29 -3.48
C TYR A 147 -13.23 4.22 -3.33
N GLN A 148 -13.93 5.35 -3.50
CA GLN A 148 -15.40 5.38 -3.46
C GLN A 148 -16.02 4.41 -4.48
N ARG A 149 -15.55 4.42 -5.73
CA ARG A 149 -16.05 3.51 -6.78
C ARG A 149 -15.83 2.03 -6.44
N ASN A 150 -14.81 1.72 -5.64
CA ASN A 150 -14.46 0.34 -5.33
C ASN A 150 -15.46 -0.27 -4.33
N ALA A 151 -16.19 0.52 -3.54
CA ALA A 151 -17.18 0.01 -2.58
C ALA A 151 -18.22 -0.90 -3.25
N GLN A 152 -18.87 -0.39 -4.30
CA GLN A 152 -19.85 -1.16 -5.05
C GLN A 152 -19.20 -2.33 -5.81
N LEU A 153 -18.06 -2.07 -6.46
CA LEU A 153 -17.37 -3.08 -7.26
C LEU A 153 -16.95 -4.30 -6.43
N LEU A 154 -16.35 -4.07 -5.26
CA LEU A 154 -15.88 -5.13 -4.37
C LEU A 154 -17.03 -5.94 -3.79
N LYS A 155 -18.13 -5.26 -3.44
CA LYS A 155 -19.35 -5.92 -2.98
C LYS A 155 -19.96 -6.81 -4.05
N GLU A 156 -20.10 -6.32 -5.28
CA GLU A 156 -20.73 -7.06 -6.37
C GLU A 156 -19.89 -8.21 -6.92
N LYS A 157 -18.57 -8.04 -7.01
CA LYS A 157 -17.67 -9.03 -7.65
C LYS A 157 -17.04 -10.01 -6.68
N PHE A 158 -16.83 -9.59 -5.44
CA PHE A 158 -16.11 -10.38 -4.43
C PHE A 158 -16.94 -10.63 -3.17
N GLY A 159 -18.17 -10.11 -3.09
CA GLY A 159 -18.99 -10.21 -1.89
C GLY A 159 -18.39 -9.47 -0.68
N TYR A 160 -17.46 -8.54 -0.92
CA TYR A 160 -16.72 -7.85 0.12
C TYR A 160 -17.19 -6.39 0.24
N ASP A 161 -17.85 -6.08 1.35
CA ASP A 161 -18.33 -4.75 1.67
C ASP A 161 -17.46 -4.12 2.76
N PHE A 162 -16.44 -3.37 2.34
CA PHE A 162 -15.54 -2.67 3.27
C PHE A 162 -16.17 -1.44 3.93
N THR A 163 -17.42 -1.09 3.58
CA THR A 163 -18.13 0.03 4.22
C THR A 163 -18.92 -0.41 5.46
N ALA A 164 -19.18 -1.70 5.58
CA ALA A 164 -19.94 -2.29 6.69
C ALA A 164 -19.10 -2.45 7.97
N GLN A 165 -17.78 -2.57 7.85
CA GLN A 165 -16.84 -2.74 8.95
C GLN A 165 -15.46 -2.18 8.57
N PRO A 166 -14.63 -1.77 9.55
CA PRO A 166 -13.27 -1.33 9.28
C PRO A 166 -12.48 -2.37 8.48
N THR A 167 -11.71 -1.89 7.52
CA THR A 167 -10.91 -2.74 6.64
C THR A 167 -9.47 -2.77 7.09
N GLU A 168 -8.87 -3.95 7.09
CA GLU A 168 -7.44 -4.10 7.39
C GLU A 168 -6.61 -3.51 6.24
N VAL A 169 -5.67 -2.64 6.60
CA VAL A 169 -4.67 -2.06 5.70
C VAL A 169 -3.26 -2.39 6.20
N VAL A 170 -2.38 -2.76 5.28
CA VAL A 170 -0.99 -3.18 5.53
C VAL A 170 -0.02 -2.48 4.59
#